data_AF-A0A6N8B8S3-F1
#
_entry.id   AF-A0A6N8B8S3-F1
#
_cell.length_a   1.000
_cell.length_b   1.000
_cell.length_c   1.000
_cell.angle_alpha   90.00
_cell.angle_beta   90.00
_cell.angle_gamma   90.00
#
_symmetry.space_group_name_H-M   'P 1'
#
loop_
_entity.id
_entity.type
_entity.pdbx_description
1 polymer ?
#
loop_
_entity_poly.entity_id
_entity_poly.type
_entity_poly.pdbx_seq_one_letter_code
_entity_poly.pdbx_strand_id
1 'polypeptide(L)'
;MNLVRIGNKIISKQKISQIIDEALQLRQQGLSQTDASTRMGIDRSFLSRMENLGEIRRGKSIAVIGFPIVNKEELQNKLLQEGVDLLYLLTEEERWSFVKNNTGLDLFNNIMDAIAKVHACDQVIVIGSNQRIKLMEAVLDKEVIAYELGHSPIKEDKYVNPGEIVDVVRAIKRG
;
A
#
# COMPACT_ATOMS: atom_id res chain seq x y z
N MET A 1 24.24 -32.69 -2.20
CA MET A 1 24.45 -31.45 -1.40
C MET A 1 25.07 -30.39 -2.28
N ASN A 2 24.36 -29.29 -2.54
CA ASN A 2 24.87 -28.17 -3.33
C ASN A 2 25.43 -27.10 -2.36
N LEU A 3 26.75 -27.16 -2.11
CA LEU A 3 27.44 -26.29 -1.16
C LEU A 3 28.15 -25.14 -1.89
N VAL A 4 28.16 -23.95 -1.29
CA VAL A 4 28.91 -22.78 -1.79
C VAL A 4 29.73 -22.19 -0.66
N ARG A 5 30.98 -21.85 -0.96
CA ARG A 5 31.86 -21.14 -0.04
C ARG A 5 31.74 -19.63 -0.28
N ILE A 6 31.44 -18.87 0.78
CA ILE A 6 31.41 -17.41 0.77
C ILE A 6 32.30 -16.93 1.91
N GLY A 7 33.48 -16.41 1.57
CA GLY A 7 34.51 -16.04 2.55
C GLY A 7 34.87 -17.23 3.45
N ASN A 8 34.60 -17.08 4.75
CA ASN A 8 34.82 -18.11 5.77
C ASN A 8 33.61 -19.04 6.02
N LYS A 9 32.49 -18.86 5.31
CA LYS A 9 31.26 -19.66 5.49
C LYS A 9 31.11 -20.72 4.40
N ILE A 10 30.61 -21.90 4.79
CA ILE A 10 30.10 -22.92 3.88
C ILE A 10 28.58 -22.91 3.98
N ILE A 11 27.91 -22.62 2.87
CA ILE A 11 26.46 -22.45 2.78
C ILE A 11 25.88 -23.63 2.01
N SER A 12 24.81 -24.23 2.52
CA SER A 12 24.04 -25.24 1.78
C SER A 12 22.88 -24.57 1.04
N LYS A 13 22.96 -24.53 -0.30
CA LYS A 13 21.84 -24.07 -1.14
C LYS A 13 20.58 -24.89 -0.89
N GLN A 14 20.74 -26.20 -0.67
CA GLN A 14 19.63 -27.11 -0.42
C GLN A 14 18.88 -26.77 0.89
N LYS A 15 19.60 -26.40 1.95
CA LYS A 15 18.96 -25.94 3.21
C LYS A 15 18.20 -24.63 3.02
N ILE A 16 18.77 -23.70 2.24
CA ILE A 16 18.10 -22.43 1.93
C ILE A 16 16.80 -22.70 1.17
N SER A 17 16.82 -23.55 0.14
CA SER A 17 15.62 -23.92 -0.62
C SER A 17 14.54 -24.51 0.29
N GLN A 18 14.90 -25.43 1.19
CA GLN A 18 13.94 -26.02 2.14
C GLN A 18 13.27 -24.98 3.04
N ILE A 19 14.04 -24.03 3.57
CA ILE A 19 13.49 -22.93 4.38
C ILE A 19 12.56 -22.06 3.54
N ILE A 20 12.93 -21.75 2.30
CA ILE A 20 12.07 -20.97 1.38
C ILE A 20 10.76 -21.71 1.11
N ASP A 21 10.83 -23.02 0.80
CA ASP A 21 9.65 -23.84 0.51
C ASP A 21 8.69 -23.88 1.71
N GLU A 22 9.22 -24.08 2.92
CA GLU A 22 8.42 -24.06 4.15
C GLU A 22 7.79 -22.68 4.41
N ALA A 23 8.52 -21.59 4.13
CA ALA A 23 7.98 -20.24 4.25
C ALA A 23 6.81 -20.00 3.31
N LEU A 24 6.96 -20.41 2.05
CA LEU A 24 5.91 -20.29 1.05
C LEU A 24 4.71 -21.18 1.40
N GLN A 25 4.92 -22.38 1.96
CA GLN A 25 3.82 -23.24 2.43
C GLN A 25 3.02 -22.58 3.55
N LEU A 26 3.67 -22.02 4.57
CA LEU A 26 2.98 -21.30 5.65
C LEU A 26 2.18 -20.11 5.11
N ARG A 27 2.72 -19.41 4.12
CA ARG A 27 2.06 -18.27 3.48
C ARG A 27 0.86 -18.71 2.63
N GLN A 28 0.98 -19.82 1.91
CA GLN A 28 -0.15 -20.45 1.20
C GLN A 28 -1.27 -20.91 2.14
N GLN A 29 -0.93 -21.28 3.38
CA GLN A 29 -1.91 -21.61 4.44
C GLN A 29 -2.60 -20.37 5.05
N GLY A 30 -2.27 -19.16 4.58
CA GLY A 30 -2.94 -17.92 4.97
C GLY A 30 -2.31 -17.18 6.14
N LEU A 31 -1.16 -17.62 6.66
CA LEU A 31 -0.44 -16.88 7.70
C LEU A 31 0.05 -15.54 7.15
N SER A 32 0.02 -14.48 7.96
CA SER A 32 0.63 -13.20 7.58
C SER A 32 2.15 -13.33 7.45
N GLN A 33 2.80 -12.37 6.78
CA GLN A 33 4.28 -12.33 6.72
C GLN A 33 4.89 -12.27 8.12
N THR A 34 4.26 -11.56 9.05
CA THR A 34 4.72 -11.43 10.44
C THR A 34 4.63 -12.76 11.18
N ASP A 35 3.51 -13.48 11.03
CA ASP A 35 3.30 -14.75 11.74
C ASP A 35 4.20 -15.86 11.18
N ALA A 36 4.31 -15.94 9.84
CA ALA A 36 5.18 -16.90 9.18
C ALA A 36 6.65 -16.63 9.54
N SER A 37 7.09 -15.37 9.50
CA SER A 37 8.48 -15.03 9.85
C SER A 37 8.81 -15.33 11.31
N THR A 38 7.88 -15.04 12.22
CA THR A 38 8.01 -15.35 13.65
C THR A 38 8.10 -16.85 13.89
N ARG A 39 7.22 -17.63 13.26
CA ARG A 39 7.19 -19.10 13.39
C ARG A 39 8.48 -19.75 12.88
N MET A 40 9.07 -19.18 11.84
CA MET A 40 10.31 -19.70 11.23
C MET A 40 11.60 -19.14 11.83
N GLY A 41 11.50 -18.13 12.70
CA GLY A 41 12.67 -17.44 13.25
C GLY A 41 13.49 -16.69 12.19
N ILE A 42 12.83 -16.14 11.17
CA ILE A 42 13.46 -15.33 10.11
C ILE A 42 12.94 -13.89 10.14
N ASP A 43 13.64 -12.96 9.50
CA ASP A 43 13.17 -11.58 9.40
C ASP A 43 11.94 -11.46 8.49
N ARG A 44 10.91 -10.74 8.95
CA ARG A 44 9.74 -10.38 8.11
C ARG A 44 10.19 -9.73 6.79
N SER A 45 11.18 -8.85 6.85
CA SER A 45 11.70 -8.15 5.67
C SER A 45 12.42 -9.10 4.69
N PHE A 46 13.05 -10.17 5.17
CA PHE A 46 13.62 -11.20 4.31
C PHE A 46 12.51 -12.00 3.60
N LEU A 47 11.48 -12.42 4.34
CA LEU A 47 10.33 -13.13 3.77
C LEU A 47 9.63 -12.30 2.68
N SER A 48 9.35 -11.02 2.97
CA SER A 48 8.75 -10.12 1.98
C SER A 48 9.62 -9.94 0.74
N ARG A 49 10.94 -9.74 0.90
CA ARG A 49 11.85 -9.60 -0.26
C ARG A 49 11.91 -10.89 -1.08
N MET A 50 11.89 -12.06 -0.44
CA MET A 50 11.89 -13.35 -1.11
C MET A 50 10.61 -13.56 -1.94
N GLU A 51 9.44 -13.24 -1.37
CA GLU A 51 8.17 -13.28 -2.13
C GLU A 51 8.23 -12.37 -3.36
N ASN A 52 8.72 -11.14 -3.18
CA ASN A 52 8.85 -10.18 -4.29
C ASN A 52 9.86 -10.65 -5.36
N LEU A 53 10.92 -11.37 -4.98
CA LEU A 53 11.90 -11.91 -5.95
C LEU A 53 11.32 -13.03 -6.82
N GLY A 54 10.36 -13.81 -6.29
CA GLY A 54 9.71 -14.92 -6.99
C GLY A 54 8.38 -14.56 -7.63
N GLU A 55 7.99 -13.28 -7.61
CA GLU A 55 6.68 -12.83 -8.07
C GLU A 55 6.59 -12.90 -9.60
N ILE A 56 5.69 -13.75 -10.12
CA ILE A 56 5.39 -13.87 -11.57
C ILE A 56 4.14 -13.05 -11.94
N ARG A 57 3.18 -12.96 -11.02
CA ARG A 57 1.96 -12.16 -11.19
C ARG A 57 1.53 -11.63 -9.84
N ARG A 58 1.41 -10.31 -9.75
CA ARG A 58 0.77 -9.62 -8.63
C ARG A 58 -0.72 -9.45 -8.93
N GLY A 59 -1.56 -9.46 -7.89
CA GLY A 59 -2.94 -8.96 -8.05
C GLY A 59 -2.94 -7.50 -8.50
N LYS A 60 -4.11 -6.96 -8.88
CA LYS A 60 -4.22 -5.54 -9.26
C LYS A 60 -3.58 -4.66 -8.18
N SER A 61 -2.67 -3.79 -8.60
CA SER A 61 -2.03 -2.82 -7.73
C SER A 61 -3.05 -1.74 -7.31
N ILE A 62 -3.08 -1.40 -6.03
CA ILE A 62 -4.11 -0.52 -5.46
C ILE A 62 -3.46 0.72 -4.86
N ALA A 63 -3.91 1.90 -5.29
CA ALA A 63 -3.66 3.16 -4.61
C ALA A 63 -4.88 3.58 -3.80
N VAL A 64 -4.67 4.12 -2.60
CA VAL A 64 -5.73 4.81 -1.83
C VAL A 64 -5.28 6.24 -1.57
N ILE A 65 -6.08 7.19 -2.06
CA ILE A 65 -5.91 8.61 -1.82
C ILE A 65 -7.05 9.08 -0.94
N GLY A 66 -6.76 9.85 0.11
CA GLY A 66 -7.78 10.27 1.05
C GLY A 66 -7.44 11.56 1.79
N PHE A 67 -8.36 12.53 1.76
CA PHE A 67 -8.28 13.73 2.59
C PHE A 67 -9.65 14.43 2.68
N PRO A 68 -9.98 15.06 3.82
CA PRO A 68 -9.24 15.10 5.09
C PRO A 68 -9.65 13.98 6.06
N ILE A 69 -8.69 13.25 6.66
CA ILE A 69 -8.95 12.02 7.46
C ILE A 69 -8.31 12.10 8.85
N VAL A 70 -9.13 12.08 9.92
CA VAL A 70 -8.63 12.19 11.30
C VAL A 70 -7.90 10.93 11.78
N ASN A 71 -8.41 9.74 11.43
CA ASN A 71 -7.87 8.45 11.87
C ASN A 71 -6.90 7.84 10.83
N LYS A 72 -6.14 8.67 10.14
CA LYS A 72 -5.30 8.25 9.01
C LYS A 72 -4.28 7.17 9.38
N GLU A 73 -3.73 7.18 10.59
CA GLU A 73 -2.74 6.18 11.03
C GLU A 73 -3.37 4.80 11.19
N GLU A 74 -4.57 4.74 11.78
CA GLU A 74 -5.35 3.51 11.92
C GLU A 74 -5.68 2.93 10.53
N LEU A 75 -6.16 3.80 9.64
CA LEU A 75 -6.50 3.43 8.27
C LEU A 75 -5.27 2.95 7.50
N GLN A 76 -4.16 3.70 7.56
CA GLN A 76 -2.89 3.36 6.92
C GLN A 76 -2.38 2.00 7.37
N ASN A 77 -2.37 1.72 8.68
CA ASN A 77 -1.91 0.46 9.22
C ASN A 77 -2.73 -0.73 8.69
N LYS A 78 -4.06 -0.60 8.66
CA LYS A 78 -4.95 -1.66 8.13
C LYS A 78 -4.77 -1.85 6.62
N LEU A 79 -4.67 -0.78 5.84
CA LEU A 79 -4.47 -0.88 4.39
C LEU A 79 -3.11 -1.46 4.00
N LEU A 80 -2.05 -1.16 4.76
CA LEU A 80 -0.75 -1.78 4.58
C LEU A 80 -0.77 -3.28 4.89
N GLN A 81 -1.52 -3.70 5.93
CA GLN A 81 -1.71 -5.12 6.25
C GLN A 81 -2.48 -5.87 5.16
N GLU A 82 -3.47 -5.22 4.54
CA GLU A 82 -4.19 -5.76 3.39
C GLU A 82 -3.37 -5.69 2.08
N GLY A 83 -2.15 -5.13 2.11
CA GLY A 83 -1.23 -5.07 0.99
C GLY A 83 -1.62 -4.05 -0.08
N VAL A 84 -2.15 -2.90 0.31
CA VAL A 84 -2.27 -1.73 -0.57
C VAL A 84 -0.89 -1.21 -0.95
N ASP A 85 -0.69 -0.82 -2.21
CA ASP A 85 0.62 -0.51 -2.78
C ASP A 85 1.04 0.93 -2.58
N LEU A 86 0.07 1.84 -2.61
CA LEU A 86 0.32 3.27 -2.53
C LEU A 86 -0.74 3.94 -1.65
N LEU A 87 -0.31 4.75 -0.70
CA LEU A 87 -1.17 5.46 0.24
C LEU A 87 -0.83 6.94 0.26
N TYR A 88 -1.83 7.78 0.00
CA TYR A 88 -1.77 9.23 0.18
C TYR A 88 -2.94 9.67 1.06
N LEU A 89 -2.75 9.57 2.37
CA LEU A 89 -3.75 9.94 3.37
C LEU A 89 -3.26 11.17 4.14
N LEU A 90 -4.08 12.22 4.22
CA LEU A 90 -3.72 13.47 4.87
C LEU A 90 -4.84 13.97 5.78
N THR A 91 -4.44 14.57 6.91
CA THR A 91 -5.32 15.48 7.66
C THR A 91 -5.38 16.85 6.98
N GLU A 92 -6.31 17.69 7.41
CA GLU A 92 -6.42 19.08 6.97
C GLU A 92 -5.17 19.89 7.35
N GLU A 93 -4.61 19.67 8.55
CA GLU A 93 -3.38 20.31 9.00
C GLU A 93 -2.18 19.97 8.10
N GLU A 94 -2.05 18.69 7.75
CA GLU A 94 -0.96 18.22 6.89
C GLU A 94 -1.11 18.73 5.47
N ARG A 95 -2.34 18.80 4.96
CA ARG A 95 -2.64 19.40 3.66
C ARG A 95 -2.16 20.86 3.61
N TRP A 96 -2.44 21.64 4.65
CA TRP A 96 -1.97 23.03 4.74
C TRP A 96 -0.47 23.13 4.89
N SER A 97 0.13 22.26 5.70
CA SER A 97 1.58 22.21 5.90
C SER A 97 2.31 21.87 4.60
N PHE A 98 1.78 20.94 3.81
CA PHE A 98 2.33 20.59 2.50
C PHE A 98 2.35 21.80 1.54
N VAL A 99 1.28 22.61 1.53
CA VAL A 99 1.25 23.81 0.67
C VAL A 99 2.17 24.92 1.19
N LYS A 100 2.23 25.14 2.51
CA LYS A 100 2.99 26.23 3.11
C LYS A 100 4.51 26.00 3.10
N ASN A 101 4.94 24.75 3.23
CA ASN A 101 6.35 24.41 3.44
C ASN A 101 7.11 24.10 2.13
N ASN A 102 6.43 24.12 0.98
CA ASN A 102 7.06 23.87 -0.32
C ASN A 102 7.13 25.15 -1.15
N THR A 103 8.22 25.34 -1.88
CA THR A 103 8.26 26.37 -2.92
C THR A 103 7.29 26.01 -4.05
N GLY A 104 6.87 26.99 -4.86
CA GLY A 104 5.92 26.74 -5.95
C GLY A 104 6.39 25.67 -6.95
N LEU A 105 7.70 25.64 -7.26
CA LEU A 105 8.29 24.63 -8.15
C LEU A 105 8.33 23.25 -7.50
N ASP A 106 8.72 23.17 -6.22
CA ASP A 106 8.75 21.89 -5.49
C ASP A 106 7.35 21.31 -5.34
N LEU A 107 6.36 22.15 -5.03
CA LEU A 107 4.97 21.76 -4.93
C LEU A 107 4.47 21.17 -6.25
N PHE A 108 4.75 21.85 -7.37
CA PHE A 108 4.36 21.38 -8.70
C PHE A 108 4.97 20.02 -9.02
N ASN A 109 6.29 19.87 -8.83
CA ASN A 109 7.00 18.61 -9.09
C ASN A 109 6.46 17.47 -8.22
N ASN A 110 6.25 17.71 -6.92
CA ASN A 110 5.72 16.72 -6.00
C ASN A 110 4.29 16.26 -6.39
N ILE A 111 3.45 17.18 -6.85
CA ILE A 111 2.10 16.86 -7.32
C ILE A 111 2.16 16.03 -8.60
N MET A 112 2.98 16.42 -9.57
CA MET A 112 3.14 15.67 -10.83
C MET A 112 3.64 14.25 -10.59
N ASP A 113 4.64 14.09 -9.71
CA ASP A 113 5.16 12.78 -9.32
C ASP A 113 4.11 11.93 -8.61
N ALA A 114 3.31 12.52 -7.72
CA ALA A 114 2.23 11.82 -7.04
C ALA A 114 1.16 11.33 -8.02
N ILE A 115 0.74 12.19 -8.96
CA ILE A 115 -0.21 11.84 -10.02
C ILE A 115 0.33 10.67 -10.86
N ALA A 116 1.57 10.74 -11.31
CA ALA A 116 2.18 9.67 -12.11
C ALA A 116 2.21 8.33 -11.36
N LYS A 117 2.57 8.34 -10.07
CA LYS A 117 2.59 7.12 -9.22
C LYS A 117 1.21 6.53 -9.02
N VAL A 118 0.21 7.36 -8.75
CA VAL A 118 -1.18 6.92 -8.56
C VAL A 118 -1.77 6.38 -9.87
N HIS A 119 -1.52 7.06 -10.99
CA HIS A 119 -1.99 6.65 -12.30
C HIS A 119 -1.47 5.27 -12.68
N ALA A 120 -0.21 4.96 -12.33
CA ALA A 120 0.44 3.68 -12.60
C ALA A 120 -0.17 2.48 -11.83
N CYS A 121 -0.97 2.71 -10.79
CA CYS A 121 -1.69 1.63 -10.12
C CYS A 121 -2.87 1.14 -10.95
N ASP A 122 -3.21 -0.13 -10.89
CA ASP A 122 -4.33 -0.70 -11.64
C ASP A 122 -5.68 -0.15 -11.15
N GLN A 123 -5.86 -0.07 -9.82
CA GLN A 123 -7.05 0.44 -9.18
C GLN A 123 -6.73 1.61 -8.26
N VAL A 124 -7.61 2.61 -8.23
CA VAL A 124 -7.50 3.77 -7.33
C VAL A 124 -8.79 3.87 -6.52
N ILE A 125 -8.64 4.00 -5.20
CA ILE A 125 -9.72 4.35 -4.28
C ILE A 125 -9.52 5.80 -3.87
N VAL A 126 -10.56 6.63 -4.00
CA VAL A 126 -10.52 8.05 -3.63
C VAL A 126 -11.51 8.30 -2.51
N ILE A 127 -10.98 8.72 -1.36
CA ILE A 127 -11.74 9.11 -0.17
C ILE A 127 -11.76 10.64 -0.09
N GLY A 128 -12.93 11.24 -0.28
CA GLY A 128 -13.01 12.70 -0.31
C GLY A 128 -14.42 13.22 -0.50
N SER A 129 -14.56 14.53 -0.69
CA SER A 129 -15.86 15.10 -1.06
C SER A 129 -16.23 14.74 -2.49
N ASN A 130 -17.53 14.79 -2.80
CA ASN A 130 -18.06 14.59 -4.15
C ASN A 130 -17.29 15.34 -5.25
N GLN A 131 -16.96 16.61 -5.02
CA GLN A 131 -16.24 17.43 -6.00
C GLN A 131 -14.77 17.05 -6.10
N ARG A 132 -14.14 16.65 -4.98
CA ARG A 132 -12.73 16.23 -4.98
C ARG A 132 -12.56 14.88 -5.68
N ILE A 133 -13.51 13.97 -5.52
CA ILE A 133 -13.52 12.69 -6.24
C ILE A 133 -13.58 12.93 -7.75
N LYS A 134 -14.54 13.75 -8.22
CA LYS A 134 -14.64 14.12 -9.65
C LYS A 134 -13.37 14.77 -10.20
N LEU A 135 -12.72 15.61 -9.39
CA LEU A 135 -11.45 16.21 -9.76
C LEU A 135 -10.35 15.15 -9.93
N MET A 136 -10.27 14.17 -9.04
CA MET A 136 -9.28 13.09 -9.13
C MET A 136 -9.53 12.19 -10.34
N GLU A 137 -10.78 11.86 -10.65
CA GLU A 137 -11.16 11.13 -11.88
C GLU A 137 -10.66 11.86 -13.13
N ALA A 138 -10.91 13.17 -13.21
CA ALA A 138 -10.48 13.99 -14.34
C ALA A 138 -8.95 14.14 -14.45
N VAL A 139 -8.26 14.29 -13.31
CA VAL A 139 -6.79 14.44 -13.28
C VAL A 139 -6.08 13.14 -13.61
N LEU A 140 -6.61 12.01 -13.16
CA LEU A 140 -6.03 10.70 -13.39
C LEU A 140 -6.48 10.06 -14.71
N ASP A 141 -7.44 10.66 -15.42
CA ASP A 141 -8.02 10.13 -16.66
C ASP A 141 -8.39 8.63 -16.56
N LYS A 142 -8.96 8.24 -15.41
CA LYS A 142 -9.30 6.85 -15.10
C LYS A 142 -10.46 6.78 -14.12
N GLU A 143 -11.18 5.66 -14.19
CA GLU A 143 -12.22 5.34 -13.22
C GLU A 143 -11.60 5.10 -11.83
N VAL A 144 -12.25 5.63 -10.79
CA VAL A 144 -11.84 5.46 -9.40
C VAL A 144 -12.99 4.88 -8.59
N ILE A 145 -12.66 4.18 -7.51
CA ILE A 145 -13.66 3.74 -6.53
C ILE A 145 -13.84 4.87 -5.52
N ALA A 146 -15.01 5.48 -5.55
CA ALA A 146 -15.36 6.62 -4.73
C ALA A 146 -15.79 6.19 -3.31
N TYR A 147 -15.21 6.83 -2.29
CA TYR A 147 -15.72 6.83 -0.92
C TYR A 147 -16.03 8.27 -0.50
N GLU A 148 -17.31 8.64 -0.57
CA GLU A 148 -17.74 10.02 -0.36
C GLU A 148 -17.82 10.38 1.14
N LEU A 149 -17.07 11.41 1.54
CA LEU A 149 -17.11 11.98 2.91
C LEU A 149 -18.21 13.05 3.08
N GLY A 150 -18.81 13.49 1.97
CA GLY A 150 -19.85 14.52 1.91
C GLY A 150 -19.61 15.57 0.82
N HIS A 151 -20.30 16.72 0.95
CA HIS A 151 -20.20 17.81 -0.03
C HIS A 151 -19.05 18.77 0.23
N SER A 152 -18.42 19.26 -0.84
CA SER A 152 -17.42 20.32 -0.77
C SER A 152 -18.03 21.68 -0.36
N PRO A 153 -17.29 22.54 0.36
CA PRO A 153 -15.96 22.30 0.92
C PRO A 153 -16.02 21.60 2.29
N ILE A 154 -15.23 20.54 2.46
CA ILE A 154 -14.97 19.95 3.78
C ILE A 154 -13.85 20.78 4.44
N LYS A 155 -14.10 21.28 5.65
CA LYS A 155 -13.16 22.14 6.40
C LYS A 155 -12.61 21.50 7.66
N GLU A 156 -13.05 20.29 7.97
CA GLU A 156 -12.71 19.56 9.18
C GLU A 156 -12.39 18.12 8.81
N ASP A 157 -11.45 17.51 9.54
CA ASP A 157 -11.11 16.11 9.35
C ASP A 157 -12.32 15.21 9.59
N LYS A 158 -12.50 14.19 8.75
CA LYS A 158 -13.56 13.20 8.90
C LYS A 158 -13.00 11.86 9.36
N TYR A 159 -13.75 11.17 10.19
CA TYR A 159 -13.46 9.78 10.52
C TYR A 159 -13.87 8.88 9.36
N VAL A 160 -12.98 7.97 8.98
CA VAL A 160 -13.22 6.96 7.94
C VAL A 160 -13.21 5.59 8.60
N ASN A 161 -14.28 4.82 8.46
CA ASN A 161 -14.34 3.47 8.99
C ASN A 161 -13.35 2.56 8.24
N PRO A 162 -12.26 2.08 8.86
CA PRO A 162 -11.27 1.30 8.11
C PRO A 162 -11.79 -0.06 7.67
N GLY A 163 -12.79 -0.62 8.36
CA GLY A 163 -13.40 -1.89 7.96
C GLY A 163 -14.03 -1.81 6.58
N GLU A 164 -14.75 -0.71 6.30
CA GLU A 164 -15.38 -0.49 4.99
C GLU A 164 -14.36 -0.40 3.86
N ILE A 165 -13.25 0.33 4.06
CA ILE A 165 -12.21 0.45 3.04
C ILE A 165 -11.47 -0.89 2.85
N VAL A 166 -11.22 -1.63 3.94
CA VAL A 166 -10.63 -2.97 3.88
C VAL A 166 -11.51 -3.93 3.07
N ASP A 167 -12.82 -3.89 3.26
CA ASP A 167 -13.75 -4.73 2.51
C ASP A 167 -13.73 -4.41 1.00
N VAL A 168 -13.64 -3.12 0.64
CA VAL A 168 -13.45 -2.68 -0.75
C VAL A 168 -12.13 -3.22 -1.32
N VAL A 169 -11.03 -3.09 -0.60
CA VAL A 169 -9.71 -3.61 -1.01
C VAL A 169 -9.76 -5.12 -1.24
N ARG A 170 -10.39 -5.86 -0.34
CA ARG A 170 -10.56 -7.32 -0.48
C ARG A 170 -11.43 -7.70 -1.67
N ALA A 171 -12.48 -6.93 -1.96
CA ALA A 171 -13.32 -7.14 -3.13
C ALA A 171 -12.53 -6.97 -4.43
N ILE A 172 -11.69 -5.92 -4.53
CA ILE A 172 -10.82 -5.67 -5.70
C ILE A 172 -9.83 -6.82 -5.89
N LYS A 173 -9.20 -7.29 -4.80
CA LYS A 173 -8.18 -8.35 -4.87
C LYS A 173 -8.72 -9.73 -5.22
N ARG A 174 -10.02 -9.97 -5.03
CA ARG A 174 -10.68 -11.24 -5.38
C ARG A 174 -11.01 -11.37 -6.87
N GLY A 175 -11.02 -10.26 -7.62
CA GLY A 175 -11.31 -10.22 -9.06
C GLY A 175 -10.06 -10.10 -9.93
#